data_AF-A0A812NZM8-F1
#
_entry.id   AF-A0A812NZM8-F1
#
_cell.length_a   1.000
_cell.length_b   1.000
_cell.length_c   1.000
_cell.angle_alpha   90.00
_cell.angle_beta   90.00
_cell.angle_gamma   90.00
#
_symmetry.space_group_name_H-M   'P 1'
#
loop_
_entity.id
_entity.type
_entity.pdbx_description
1 polymer ?
#
loop_
_entity_poly.entity_id
_entity_poly.type
_entity_poly.pdbx_seq_one_letter_code
_entity_poly.pdbx_strand_id
1 'polypeptide(L)'
;MVSASADRGPVITHMRAVQECLISHNYEVLMVHVGAGADVGQQTMACLGRIKRERGVILAVCTQDYAEVTASQFSSYRHLRFALDNSLEVLPLRVEDIYPPEPPWGEEHPYDQNGSGQALVGMKIPPSLVPLDCRGKTAFQIASDVAERLSSEKAGLRVRQHAMEYKCSCHRGS
;
A
#
# COMPACT_ATOMS: atom_id res chain seq x y z
N MET A 1 -3.63 -3.28 -10.68
CA MET A 1 -3.77 -4.20 -9.55
C MET A 1 -3.42 -3.48 -8.26
N VAL A 2 -4.28 -3.62 -7.26
CA VAL A 2 -4.27 -2.83 -6.02
C VAL A 2 -4.53 -3.79 -4.85
N SER A 3 -3.82 -3.71 -3.73
CA SER A 3 -4.13 -4.56 -2.56
C SER A 3 -4.12 -3.82 -1.24
N ALA A 4 -5.11 -4.10 -0.39
CA ALA A 4 -5.31 -3.46 0.90
C ALA A 4 -5.27 -4.49 2.04
N SER A 5 -4.59 -4.13 3.12
CA SER A 5 -4.61 -4.82 4.41
C SER A 5 -5.19 -3.86 5.43
N ALA A 6 -6.22 -4.26 6.16
CA ALA A 6 -6.81 -3.46 7.23
C ALA A 6 -6.99 -4.33 8.47
N ASP A 7 -6.56 -3.83 9.62
CA ASP A 7 -6.43 -4.63 10.85
C ASP A 7 -7.59 -4.36 11.85
N ARG A 8 -8.48 -3.37 11.58
CA ARG A 8 -9.54 -2.93 12.52
C ARG A 8 -10.95 -2.87 11.90
N GLY A 9 -11.95 -3.37 12.64
CA GLY A 9 -13.33 -3.62 12.17
C GLY A 9 -13.98 -2.53 11.31
N PRO A 10 -14.22 -1.31 11.82
CA PRO A 10 -14.87 -0.25 11.04
C PRO A 10 -14.06 0.18 9.81
N VAL A 11 -12.73 0.23 9.94
CA VAL A 11 -11.81 0.56 8.83
C VAL A 11 -11.86 -0.51 7.75
N ILE A 12 -11.86 -1.79 8.13
CA ILE A 12 -12.00 -2.92 7.19
C ILE A 12 -13.33 -2.82 6.42
N THR A 13 -14.44 -2.60 7.12
CA THR A 13 -15.76 -2.46 6.48
C THR A 13 -15.77 -1.30 5.48
N HIS A 14 -15.19 -0.16 5.86
CA HIS A 14 -15.09 0.99 4.99
C HIS A 14 -14.20 0.71 3.75
N MET A 15 -13.06 0.06 3.94
CA MET A 15 -12.14 -0.29 2.84
C MET A 15 -12.70 -1.37 1.91
N ARG A 16 -13.57 -2.26 2.40
CA ARG A 16 -14.35 -3.18 1.54
C ARG A 16 -15.30 -2.42 0.63
N ALA A 17 -16.01 -1.40 1.14
CA ALA A 17 -16.83 -0.54 0.29
C ALA A 17 -15.97 0.24 -0.73
N VAL A 18 -14.76 0.66 -0.37
CA VAL A 18 -13.80 1.26 -1.33
C VAL A 18 -13.42 0.25 -2.41
N GLN A 19 -13.12 -1.01 -2.04
CA GLN A 19 -12.82 -2.08 -2.99
C GLN A 19 -13.97 -2.30 -3.97
N GLU A 20 -15.21 -2.40 -3.48
CA GLU A 20 -16.41 -2.55 -4.33
C GLU A 20 -16.55 -1.38 -5.31
N CYS A 21 -16.35 -0.15 -4.82
CA CYS A 21 -16.36 1.04 -5.68
C CYS A 21 -15.28 0.94 -6.77
N LEU A 22 -14.04 0.57 -6.43
CA LEU A 22 -12.95 0.42 -7.41
C LEU A 22 -13.25 -0.67 -8.45
N ILE A 23 -13.76 -1.83 -8.02
CA ILE A 23 -14.14 -2.94 -8.91
C ILE A 23 -15.24 -2.50 -9.88
N SER A 24 -16.26 -1.79 -9.39
CA SER A 24 -17.35 -1.27 -10.25
C SER A 24 -16.87 -0.28 -11.32
N HIS A 25 -15.68 0.30 -11.15
CA HIS A 25 -15.02 1.20 -12.11
C HIS A 25 -13.88 0.51 -12.88
N ASN A 26 -13.92 -0.82 -13.03
CA ASN A 26 -12.96 -1.64 -13.78
C ASN A 26 -11.51 -1.62 -13.24
N TYR A 27 -11.31 -1.29 -11.97
CA TYR A 27 -10.02 -1.52 -11.32
C TYR A 27 -9.94 -2.94 -10.80
N GLU A 28 -8.84 -3.61 -11.12
CA GLU A 28 -8.52 -4.88 -10.50
C GLU A 28 -7.95 -4.66 -9.10
N VAL A 29 -8.70 -5.08 -8.08
CA VAL A 29 -8.36 -4.94 -6.66
C VAL A 29 -8.37 -6.31 -5.98
N LEU A 30 -7.29 -6.63 -5.27
CA LEU A 30 -7.09 -7.85 -4.49
C LEU A 30 -7.13 -7.51 -3.00
N MET A 31 -8.17 -7.94 -2.30
CA MET A 31 -8.25 -7.81 -0.84
C MET A 31 -8.40 -9.20 -0.23
N VAL A 32 -7.69 -9.45 0.87
CA VAL A 32 -7.81 -10.73 1.59
C VAL A 32 -9.08 -10.69 2.44
N HIS A 33 -9.93 -11.72 2.30
CA HIS A 33 -11.18 -11.82 3.04
C HIS A 33 -11.07 -12.87 4.14
N VAL A 34 -11.11 -12.41 5.40
CA VAL A 34 -11.22 -13.29 6.57
C VAL A 34 -12.68 -13.73 6.71
N GLY A 35 -13.06 -14.81 6.03
CA GLY A 35 -14.35 -15.49 6.16
C GLY A 35 -14.23 -16.81 6.93
N ALA A 36 -15.32 -17.31 7.50
CA ALA A 36 -15.33 -18.60 8.20
C ALA A 36 -14.93 -19.74 7.24
N GLY A 37 -13.86 -20.46 7.56
CA GLY A 37 -13.35 -21.58 6.76
C GLY A 37 -12.36 -21.24 5.63
N ALA A 38 -12.03 -19.95 5.43
CA ALA A 38 -11.02 -19.54 4.46
C ALA A 38 -9.61 -19.56 5.06
N ASP A 39 -8.63 -20.12 4.33
CA ASP A 39 -7.21 -19.99 4.67
C ASP A 39 -6.71 -18.60 4.27
N VAL A 40 -6.74 -17.69 5.25
CA VAL A 40 -6.25 -16.31 5.12
C VAL A 40 -4.81 -16.27 4.61
N GLY A 41 -3.99 -17.26 4.98
CA GLY A 41 -2.60 -17.33 4.57
C GLY A 41 -2.45 -17.63 3.08
N GLN A 42 -3.17 -18.63 2.57
CA GLN A 42 -3.17 -18.94 1.14
C GLN A 42 -3.68 -17.77 0.30
N GLN A 43 -4.76 -17.09 0.73
CA GLN A 43 -5.26 -15.91 0.02
C GLN A 43 -4.24 -14.78 -0.01
N THR A 44 -3.59 -14.53 1.12
CA THR A 44 -2.54 -13.51 1.22
C THR A 44 -1.37 -13.83 0.29
N MET A 45 -0.88 -15.07 0.30
CA MET A 45 0.20 -15.51 -0.59
C MET A 45 -0.18 -15.38 -2.07
N ALA A 46 -1.40 -15.78 -2.44
CA ALA A 46 -1.89 -15.65 -3.81
C ALA A 46 -1.96 -14.18 -4.24
N CYS A 47 -2.45 -13.29 -3.36
CA CYS A 47 -2.51 -11.85 -3.63
C CYS A 47 -1.12 -11.26 -3.81
N LEU A 48 -0.20 -11.49 -2.88
CA LEU A 48 1.17 -10.96 -2.93
C LEU A 48 1.95 -11.49 -4.13
N GLY A 49 1.83 -12.79 -4.43
CA GLY A 49 2.46 -13.40 -5.60
C GLY A 49 1.96 -12.79 -6.90
N ARG A 50 0.66 -12.49 -6.98
CA ARG A 50 0.05 -11.87 -8.15
C ARG A 50 0.46 -10.40 -8.32
N ILE A 51 0.41 -9.60 -7.26
CA ILE A 51 0.87 -8.20 -7.26
C ILE A 51 2.33 -8.12 -7.72
N LYS A 52 3.19 -9.00 -7.19
CA LYS A 52 4.60 -9.05 -7.60
C LYS A 52 4.75 -9.32 -9.09
N ARG A 53 4.06 -10.34 -9.62
CA ARG A 53 4.12 -10.71 -11.03
C ARG A 53 3.63 -9.59 -11.94
N GLU A 54 2.57 -8.91 -11.54
CA GLU A 54 1.89 -7.90 -12.37
C GLU A 54 2.35 -6.47 -12.07
N ARG A 55 3.38 -6.30 -11.22
CA ARG A 55 3.92 -4.99 -10.79
C ARG A 55 2.79 -4.05 -10.30
N GLY A 56 1.92 -4.58 -9.46
CA GLY A 56 0.83 -3.81 -8.85
C GLY A 56 1.30 -2.85 -7.76
N VAL A 57 0.35 -2.03 -7.30
CA VAL A 57 0.55 -1.08 -6.18
C VAL A 57 -0.08 -1.66 -4.92
N ILE A 58 0.59 -1.52 -3.79
CA ILE A 58 0.03 -1.86 -2.47
C ILE A 58 -0.60 -0.61 -1.87
N LEU A 59 -1.88 -0.69 -1.49
CA LEU A 59 -2.53 0.31 -0.66
C LEU A 59 -2.23 0.01 0.80
N ALA A 60 -1.41 0.84 1.42
CA ALA A 60 -1.16 0.76 2.85
C ALA A 60 -2.25 1.52 3.60
N VAL A 61 -3.19 0.81 4.25
CA VAL A 61 -4.21 1.44 5.09
C VAL A 61 -3.57 1.85 6.41
N CYS A 62 -3.07 3.07 6.48
CA CYS A 62 -2.27 3.58 7.59
C CYS A 62 -3.15 3.96 8.78
N THR A 63 -3.37 2.98 9.67
CA THR A 63 -3.73 3.20 11.08
C THR A 63 -2.49 3.58 11.89
N GLN A 64 -2.67 4.06 13.12
CA GLN A 64 -1.58 4.44 14.02
C GLN A 64 -0.58 3.29 14.25
N ASP A 65 -1.07 2.06 14.29
CA ASP A 65 -0.32 0.82 14.56
C ASP A 65 0.10 0.09 13.27
N TYR A 66 -0.07 0.71 12.11
CA TYR A 66 0.29 0.06 10.84
C TYR A 66 1.79 -0.29 10.81
N ALA A 67 2.08 -1.52 10.36
CA ALA A 67 3.40 -2.13 10.40
C ALA A 67 3.89 -2.54 11.80
N GLU A 68 2.98 -2.70 12.77
CA GLU A 68 3.27 -3.42 14.02
C GLU A 68 3.76 -4.84 13.74
N VAL A 69 4.87 -5.20 14.38
CA VAL A 69 5.37 -6.57 14.34
C VAL A 69 4.56 -7.40 15.32
N THR A 70 3.87 -8.41 14.83
CA THR A 70 3.11 -9.34 15.66
C THR A 70 3.55 -10.78 15.36
N ALA A 71 2.99 -11.76 16.09
CA ALA A 71 3.20 -13.17 15.77
C ALA A 71 2.59 -13.58 14.41
N SER A 72 1.70 -12.77 13.84
CA SER A 72 1.04 -13.09 12.57
C SER A 72 2.00 -13.01 11.39
N GLN A 73 2.03 -14.07 10.57
CA GLN A 73 2.79 -14.09 9.32
C GLN A 73 2.17 -13.22 8.21
N PHE A 74 0.94 -12.74 8.42
CA PHE A 74 0.15 -11.95 7.47
C PHE A 74 -0.19 -10.56 8.03
N SER A 75 0.62 -10.05 8.95
CA SER A 75 0.48 -8.69 9.50
C SER A 75 0.85 -7.61 8.47
N SER A 76 0.39 -6.38 8.73
CA SER A 76 0.77 -5.20 7.95
C SER A 76 2.30 -5.02 7.86
N TYR A 77 3.05 -5.37 8.91
CA TYR A 77 4.53 -5.40 8.88
C TYR A 77 5.06 -6.32 7.78
N ARG A 78 4.54 -7.56 7.69
CA ARG A 78 4.97 -8.54 6.68
C ARG A 78 4.62 -8.10 5.27
N HIS A 79 3.47 -7.47 5.08
CA HIS A 79 3.08 -6.89 3.79
C HIS A 79 4.00 -5.74 3.36
N LEU A 80 4.29 -4.81 4.26
CA LEU A 80 5.19 -3.69 3.97
C LEU A 80 6.63 -4.18 3.73
N ARG A 81 7.06 -5.22 4.45
CA ARG A 81 8.37 -5.85 4.26
C ARG A 81 8.46 -6.52 2.90
N PHE A 82 7.42 -7.26 2.50
CA PHE A 82 7.33 -7.84 1.17
C PHE A 82 7.40 -6.77 0.08
N ALA A 83 6.76 -5.62 0.29
CA ALA A 83 6.82 -4.48 -0.63
C ALA A 83 8.24 -3.91 -0.77
N LEU A 84 9.00 -3.88 0.33
CA LEU A 84 10.41 -3.49 0.35
C LEU A 84 11.27 -4.48 -0.41
N ASP A 85 11.21 -5.76 -0.02
CA ASP A 85 12.06 -6.81 -0.57
C ASP A 85 11.84 -7.04 -2.09
N ASN A 86 10.66 -6.67 -2.61
CA ASN A 86 10.31 -6.83 -4.02
C ASN A 86 10.23 -5.50 -4.80
N SER A 87 10.67 -4.39 -4.20
CA SER A 87 10.62 -3.06 -4.82
C SER A 87 9.24 -2.69 -5.37
N LEU A 88 8.18 -3.06 -4.64
CA LEU A 88 6.81 -2.70 -4.99
C LEU A 88 6.50 -1.29 -4.51
N GLU A 89 5.66 -0.63 -5.29
CA GLU A 89 5.13 0.69 -4.96
C GLU A 89 4.07 0.56 -3.86
N VAL A 90 4.10 1.54 -2.96
CA VAL A 90 3.18 1.63 -1.81
C VAL A 90 2.50 2.98 -1.89
N LEU A 91 1.18 2.97 -1.97
CA LEU A 91 0.34 4.16 -1.85
C LEU A 91 -0.25 4.19 -0.42
N PRO A 92 0.24 5.07 0.46
CA PRO A 92 -0.29 5.17 1.82
C PRO A 92 -1.64 5.90 1.83
N LEU A 93 -2.60 5.29 2.51
CA LEU A 93 -3.93 5.81 2.78
C LEU A 93 -4.01 6.22 4.24
N ARG A 94 -4.03 7.52 4.52
CA ARG A 94 -4.16 8.03 5.89
C ARG A 94 -5.62 7.94 6.32
N VAL A 95 -5.92 7.04 7.27
CA VAL A 95 -7.28 6.85 7.80
C VAL A 95 -7.46 7.40 9.22
N GLU A 96 -6.36 7.74 9.89
CA GLU A 96 -6.32 8.27 11.26
C GLU A 96 -5.45 9.54 11.36
N ASP A 97 -5.54 10.23 12.50
CA ASP A 97 -4.84 11.50 12.71
C ASP A 97 -3.32 11.34 12.86
N ILE A 98 -2.86 10.21 13.39
CA ILE A 98 -1.43 9.91 13.53
C ILE A 98 -0.88 9.50 12.15
N TYR A 99 0.04 10.30 11.62
CA TYR A 99 0.72 10.02 10.36
C TYR A 99 2.12 10.66 10.31
N PRO A 100 3.17 9.94 9.87
CA PRO A 100 3.17 8.50 9.52
C PRO A 100 2.75 7.60 10.68
N PRO A 101 2.40 6.32 10.41
CA PRO A 101 2.13 5.36 11.47
C PRO A 101 3.26 5.28 12.50
N GLU A 102 2.89 5.08 13.76
CA GLU A 102 3.79 4.93 14.90
C GLU A 102 3.50 3.57 15.58
N PRO A 103 3.87 2.44 14.93
CA PRO A 103 3.62 1.12 15.50
C PRO A 103 4.33 0.97 16.85
N PRO A 104 3.74 0.26 17.83
CA PRO A 104 4.36 0.07 19.13
C PRO A 104 5.66 -0.76 19.02
N TRP A 105 6.65 -0.42 19.85
CA TRP A 105 7.95 -1.08 19.93
C TRP A 105 8.61 -0.77 21.28
N GLY A 106 9.72 -1.45 21.59
CA GLY A 106 10.54 -1.20 22.78
C GLY A 106 10.76 -2.45 23.63
N GLU A 107 11.53 -2.32 24.72
CA GLU A 107 11.97 -3.47 25.54
C GLU A 107 10.81 -4.36 26.04
N GLU A 108 9.66 -3.74 26.32
CA GLU A 108 8.45 -4.42 26.79
C GLU A 108 7.61 -5.01 25.64
N HIS A 109 7.93 -4.71 24.38
CA HIS A 109 7.18 -5.20 23.23
C HIS A 109 7.53 -6.67 22.93
N PRO A 110 6.53 -7.58 22.88
CA PRO A 110 6.79 -9.03 22.80
C PRO A 110 7.44 -9.48 21.48
N TYR A 111 7.34 -8.67 20.43
CA TYR A 111 7.80 -9.04 19.08
C TYR A 111 8.76 -8.03 18.43
N ASP A 112 8.94 -6.83 19.02
CA ASP A 112 9.73 -5.75 18.40
C ASP A 112 10.46 -4.88 19.41
N GLN A 113 11.47 -5.48 20.04
CA GLN A 113 12.29 -4.77 21.01
C GLN A 113 13.17 -3.68 20.37
N ASN A 114 13.45 -3.79 19.06
CA ASN A 114 14.40 -2.94 18.35
C ASN A 114 13.75 -1.93 17.39
N GLY A 115 12.42 -1.84 17.33
CA GLY A 115 11.71 -0.88 16.48
C GLY A 115 11.80 -1.17 14.97
N SER A 116 11.83 -2.45 14.59
CA SER A 116 11.85 -2.90 13.20
C SER A 116 10.64 -2.41 12.40
N GLY A 117 9.46 -2.40 13.03
CA GLY A 117 8.23 -1.87 12.44
C GLY A 117 8.35 -0.38 12.12
N GLN A 118 8.79 0.40 13.11
CA GLN A 118 9.00 1.84 12.95
C GLN A 118 10.07 2.16 11.89
N ALA A 119 11.18 1.44 11.89
CA ALA A 119 12.23 1.60 10.87
C ALA A 119 11.69 1.32 9.45
N LEU A 120 10.86 0.29 9.31
CA LEU A 120 10.25 -0.07 8.02
C LEU A 120 9.25 1.00 7.53
N VAL A 121 8.46 1.59 8.43
CA VAL A 121 7.62 2.76 8.12
C VAL A 121 8.51 3.90 7.61
N GLY A 122 9.60 4.23 8.31
CA GLY A 122 10.53 5.28 7.89
C GLY A 122 11.12 5.07 6.49
N MET A 123 11.29 3.82 6.05
CA MET A 123 11.83 3.51 4.72
C MET A 123 10.79 3.58 3.59
N LYS A 124 9.57 3.08 3.82
CA LYS A 124 8.54 2.95 2.78
C LYS A 124 7.46 4.02 2.82
N ILE A 125 7.24 4.61 3.99
CA ILE A 125 6.25 5.64 4.27
C ILE A 125 6.95 6.77 5.05
N PRO A 126 8.00 7.39 4.47
CA PRO A 126 8.69 8.49 5.13
C PRO A 126 7.74 9.70 5.29
N PRO A 127 7.99 10.62 6.25
CA PRO A 127 7.19 11.84 6.41
C PRO A 127 7.08 12.71 5.15
N SER A 128 8.05 12.59 4.22
CA SER A 128 8.05 13.29 2.94
C SER A 128 7.13 12.68 1.88
N LEU A 129 6.64 11.46 2.09
CA LEU A 129 5.71 10.81 1.17
C LEU A 129 4.30 11.37 1.40
N VAL A 130 3.69 11.90 0.35
CA VAL A 130 2.35 12.50 0.44
C VAL A 130 1.28 11.40 0.46
N PRO A 131 0.57 11.19 1.59
CA PRO A 131 -0.52 10.21 1.63
C PRO A 131 -1.74 10.67 0.84
N LEU A 132 -2.58 9.71 0.50
CA LEU A 132 -3.97 9.99 0.19
C LEU A 132 -4.72 10.14 1.53
N ASP A 133 -5.20 11.34 1.83
CA ASP A 133 -5.98 11.58 3.05
C ASP A 133 -7.40 11.04 2.88
N CYS A 134 -7.76 10.01 3.65
CA CYS A 134 -9.06 9.35 3.61
C CYS A 134 -10.00 9.81 4.72
N ARG A 135 -9.52 10.63 5.66
CA ARG A 135 -10.30 11.02 6.85
C ARG A 135 -11.55 11.80 6.44
N GLY A 136 -12.69 11.41 7.00
CA GLY A 136 -13.99 12.05 6.72
C GLY A 136 -14.53 11.83 5.31
N LYS A 137 -13.85 11.04 4.46
CA LYS A 137 -14.31 10.74 3.10
C LYS A 137 -15.22 9.52 3.09
N THR A 138 -16.13 9.50 2.12
CA THR A 138 -16.92 8.32 1.79
C THR A 138 -16.08 7.32 0.99
N ALA A 139 -16.54 6.06 0.95
CA ALA A 139 -15.86 5.02 0.18
C ALA A 139 -15.72 5.37 -1.32
N PHE A 140 -16.74 6.01 -1.90
CA PHE A 140 -16.72 6.48 -3.28
C PHE A 140 -15.65 7.57 -3.50
N GLN A 141 -15.56 8.55 -2.60
CA GLN A 141 -14.54 9.60 -2.70
C GLN A 141 -13.12 9.02 -2.60
N ILE A 142 -12.89 8.11 -1.65
CA ILE A 142 -11.58 7.44 -1.53
C ILE A 142 -11.26 6.64 -2.80
N ALA A 143 -12.23 5.88 -3.32
CA ALA A 143 -12.04 5.11 -4.57
C ALA A 143 -11.71 6.02 -5.75
N SER A 144 -12.39 7.17 -5.87
CA SER A 144 -12.12 8.19 -6.89
C SER A 144 -10.71 8.74 -6.78
N ASP A 145 -10.28 9.13 -5.57
CA ASP A 145 -8.94 9.68 -5.35
C ASP A 145 -7.83 8.64 -5.63
N VAL A 146 -8.08 7.38 -5.28
CA VAL A 146 -7.15 6.27 -5.59
C VAL A 146 -7.06 6.09 -7.10
N ALA A 147 -8.20 6.05 -7.79
CA ALA A 147 -8.27 5.93 -9.25
C ALA A 147 -7.54 7.08 -9.95
N GLU A 148 -7.72 8.31 -9.48
CA GLU A 148 -7.04 9.49 -10.01
C GLU A 148 -5.52 9.40 -9.79
N ARG A 149 -5.08 9.06 -8.58
CA ARG A 149 -3.65 8.91 -8.26
C ARG A 149 -2.99 7.87 -9.17
N LEU A 150 -3.57 6.68 -9.25
CA LEU A 150 -3.05 5.58 -10.09
C LEU A 150 -3.03 5.94 -11.58
N SER A 151 -3.98 6.76 -12.05
CA SER A 151 -4.03 7.21 -13.44
C SER A 151 -2.97 8.28 -13.72
N SER A 152 -2.77 9.20 -12.78
CA SER A 152 -1.77 10.26 -12.89
C SER A 152 -0.33 9.71 -12.92
N GLU A 153 -0.05 8.68 -12.12
CA GLU A 153 1.26 8.03 -12.08
C GLU A 153 1.55 7.25 -13.36
N LYS A 154 0.55 6.56 -13.92
CA LYS A 154 0.68 5.90 -15.24
C LYS A 154 0.90 6.90 -16.37
N ALA A 155 0.23 8.05 -16.33
CA ALA A 155 0.44 9.12 -17.30
C ALA A 155 1.87 9.71 -17.17
N GLY A 156 2.32 9.96 -15.93
CA GLY A 156 3.68 10.41 -15.65
C GLY A 156 4.76 9.40 -16.07
N LEU A 157 4.52 8.10 -15.91
CA LEU A 157 5.43 7.04 -16.33
C LEU A 157 5.58 6.99 -17.87
N ARG A 158 4.47 7.16 -18.60
CA ARG A 158 4.49 7.26 -20.07
C ARG A 158 5.25 8.50 -20.55
N VAL A 159 5.06 9.65 -19.91
CA VAL A 159 5.80 10.88 -20.23
C VAL A 159 7.29 10.74 -19.90
N ARG A 160 7.65 10.08 -18.79
CA ARG A 160 9.05 9.81 -18.43
C ARG A 160 9.73 8.82 -19.39
N GLN A 161 9.02 7.79 -19.87
CA GLN A 161 9.52 6.90 -20.92
C GLN A 161 9.77 7.66 -22.23
N HIS A 162 8.84 8.54 -22.64
CA HIS A 162 9.01 9.38 -23.83
C HIS A 162 10.12 10.44 -23.68
N ALA A 163 10.29 11.00 -22.47
CA ALA A 163 11.34 11.98 -22.18
C ALA A 163 12.75 11.35 -22.07
N MET A 164 12.86 10.04 -21.82
CA MET A 164 14.14 9.32 -21.84
C MET A 164 14.62 8.97 -23.26
N GLU A 165 13.74 8.96 -24.27
CA GLU A 165 14.12 8.69 -25.66
C GLU A 165 14.63 9.93 -26.43
N TYR A 166 14.58 11.13 -25.84
CA TYR A 166 15.02 12.39 -26.49
C TYR A 166 16.38 12.94 -26.04
N LYS A 167 17.25 12.11 -25.43
CA LYS A 167 18.63 12.51 -25.08
C LYS A 167 19.68 11.54 -25.58
N CYS A 168 19.80 11.37 -26.91
CA CYS A 168 21.04 10.89 -27.53
C CYS A 168 21.04 11.09 -29.06
N SER A 169 21.06 12.34 -29.53
CA SER A 169 21.27 12.63 -30.97
C SER A 169 21.74 14.07 -31.23
N CYS A 170 22.69 14.58 -30.46
CA CYS A 170 23.41 15.80 -30.81
C CYS A 170 24.87 15.68 -30.38
N HIS A 171 25.68 14.88 -31.06
CA HIS A 171 27.14 15.05 -31.17
C HIS A 171 27.59 14.43 -32.51
N ARG A 172 27.43 15.21 -33.60
CA ARG A 172 28.28 15.13 -34.78
C ARG A 172 28.75 16.55 -35.08
N GLY A 173 30.04 16.69 -35.34
CA GLY A 173 30.59 17.78 -36.12
C GLY A 173 31.32 18.83 -35.30
N SER A 174 32.60 18.60 -35.06
CA SER A 174 33.67 19.45 -35.61
C SER A 174 34.97 18.65 -35.60
#